data_AF-A0A2G9YEU7-F1
#
_entry.id   AF-A0A2G9YEU7-F1
#
_cell.length_a   1.000
_cell.length_b   1.000
_cell.length_c   1.000
_cell.angle_alpha   90.00
_cell.angle_beta   90.00
_cell.angle_gamma   90.00
#
_symmetry.space_group_name_H-M   'P 1'
#
loop_
_entity.id
_entity.type
_entity.pdbx_description
1 polymer ?
#
loop_
_entity_poly.entity_id
_entity_poly.type
_entity_poly.pdbx_seq_one_letter_code
_entity_poly.pdbx_strand_id
1 'polypeptide(L)'
;VGILLADFISNLIKAGIKAAKFASAEVLATLAKWAILIFSLVIALVHLGVAKEIIHTLFGGLVAMLAIAGGLAFGLGGKDKAREILDKIKEDIFAKE
;
A
#
# COMPACT_ATOMS: atom_id res chain seq x y z
N VAL A 1 19.82 0.77 13.08
CA VAL A 1 18.57 1.55 13.20
C VAL A 1 17.38 0.87 12.52
N GLY A 2 17.50 0.41 11.26
CA GLY A 2 16.38 -0.21 10.54
C GLY A 2 15.70 -1.40 11.22
N ILE A 3 16.48 -2.31 11.84
CA ILE A 3 15.92 -3.47 12.56
C ILE A 3 15.11 -3.04 13.78
N LEU A 4 15.64 -2.10 14.58
CA LEU A 4 14.95 -1.55 15.76
C LEU A 4 13.65 -0.87 15.37
N LEU A 5 13.66 -0.09 14.28
CA LEU A 5 12.47 0.55 13.75
C LEU A 5 11.45 -0.49 13.23
N ALA A 6 11.91 -1.53 12.54
CA ALA A 6 11.06 -2.61 12.03
C ALA A 6 10.34 -3.34 13.16
N ASP A 7 11.05 -3.69 14.23
CA ASP A 7 10.48 -4.38 15.39
C ASP A 7 9.52 -3.48 16.17
N PHE A 8 9.86 -2.19 16.35
CA PHE A 8 8.98 -1.22 16.99
C PHE A 8 7.66 -1.04 16.24
N ILE A 9 7.73 -0.78 14.93
CA ILE A 9 6.53 -0.59 14.09
C ILE A 9 5.71 -1.87 14.00
N SER A 10 6.35 -3.03 13.86
CA SER A 10 5.67 -4.33 13.88
C SER A 10 4.87 -4.52 15.17
N ASN A 11 5.48 -4.25 16.33
CA ASN A 11 4.81 -4.40 17.63
C ASN A 11 3.67 -3.38 17.81
N LEU A 12 3.86 -2.14 17.34
CA LEU A 12 2.81 -1.12 17.34
C LEU A 12 1.60 -1.54 16.50
N ILE A 13 1.85 -2.09 15.30
CA ILE A 13 0.81 -2.59 14.40
C ILE A 13 0.11 -3.80 15.03
N LYS A 14 0.84 -4.75 15.63
CA LYS A 14 0.23 -5.88 16.36
C LYS A 14 -0.70 -5.38 17.47
N ALA A 15 -0.27 -4.40 18.26
CA ALA A 15 -1.06 -3.84 19.34
C ALA A 15 -2.33 -3.14 18.83
N GLY A 16 -2.21 -2.31 17.79
CA GLY A 16 -3.34 -1.60 17.19
C GLY A 16 -4.39 -2.52 16.56
N ILE A 17 -3.96 -3.54 15.81
CA ILE A 17 -4.89 -4.44 15.12
C ILE A 17 -5.55 -5.41 16.11
N LYS A 18 -4.84 -5.85 17.17
CA LYS A 18 -5.45 -6.63 18.26
C LYS A 18 -6.52 -5.85 19.01
N ALA A 19 -6.29 -4.56 19.27
CA ALA A 19 -7.30 -3.68 19.87
C ALA A 19 -8.56 -3.56 18.99
N ALA A 20 -8.41 -3.60 17.67
CA ALA A 20 -9.50 -3.57 16.69
C ALA A 20 -10.18 -4.95 16.45
N LYS A 21 -9.76 -6.02 17.13
CA LYS A 21 -10.29 -7.41 16.98
C LYS A 21 -10.26 -7.98 15.55
N PHE A 22 -9.38 -7.47 14.68
CA PHE A 22 -9.22 -8.04 13.34
C PHE A 22 -8.42 -9.36 13.39
N ALA A 23 -8.91 -10.39 12.69
CA ALA A 23 -8.28 -11.72 12.63
C ALA A 23 -6.88 -11.72 11.98
N SER A 24 -6.53 -10.67 11.23
CA SER A 24 -5.34 -10.59 10.37
C SER A 24 -4.12 -9.91 11.02
N ALA A 25 -4.15 -9.66 12.34
CA ALA A 25 -3.11 -8.89 13.06
C ALA A 25 -1.69 -9.43 12.87
N GLU A 26 -1.53 -10.75 12.89
CA GLU A 26 -0.23 -11.43 12.71
C GLU A 26 0.34 -11.19 11.31
N VAL A 27 -0.52 -11.26 10.28
CA VAL A 27 -0.15 -11.13 8.88
C VAL A 27 0.28 -9.70 8.57
N LEU A 28 -0.53 -8.71 8.96
CA LEU A 28 -0.24 -7.30 8.69
C LEU A 28 1.03 -6.83 9.39
N ALA A 29 1.25 -7.26 10.63
CA ALA A 29 2.47 -6.92 11.35
C ALA A 29 3.71 -7.56 10.76
N THR A 30 3.63 -8.82 10.35
CA THR A 30 4.73 -9.53 9.69
C THR A 30 5.07 -8.88 8.35
N LEU A 31 4.05 -8.51 7.56
CA LEU A 31 4.23 -7.78 6.31
C LEU A 31 4.92 -6.44 6.54
N ALA A 32 4.49 -5.67 7.54
CA ALA A 32 5.11 -4.39 7.89
C ALA A 32 6.57 -4.54 8.31
N LYS A 33 6.89 -5.54 9.12
CA LYS A 33 8.28 -5.86 9.51
C LYS A 33 9.15 -6.11 8.28
N TRP A 34 8.69 -6.99 7.39
CA TRP A 34 9.44 -7.32 6.17
C TRP A 34 9.60 -6.12 5.23
N ALA A 35 8.56 -5.30 5.07
CA ALA A 35 8.63 -4.08 4.27
C ALA A 35 9.74 -3.14 4.76
N ILE A 36 9.81 -2.90 6.08
CA ILE A 36 10.82 -2.01 6.67
C ILE A 36 12.23 -2.60 6.54
N LEU A 37 12.39 -3.91 6.73
CA LEU A 37 13.69 -4.57 6.58
C LEU A 37 14.22 -4.48 5.15
N ILE A 38 13.37 -4.77 4.15
CA ILE A 38 13.74 -4.68 2.73
C ILE A 38 14.10 -3.24 2.37
N PHE A 39 13.28 -2.26 2.78
CA PHE A 39 13.56 -0.84 2.56
C PHE A 39 14.89 -0.43 3.19
N SER A 40 15.13 -0.80 4.44
CA SER A 40 16.37 -0.46 5.13
C SER A 40 17.59 -1.07 4.43
N LEU A 41 17.48 -2.29 3.90
CA LEU A 41 18.54 -2.94 3.14
C LEU A 41 18.83 -2.19 1.84
N VAL A 42 17.78 -1.87 1.07
CA VAL A 42 17.89 -1.11 -0.18
C VAL A 42 18.55 0.25 0.05
N ILE A 43 18.10 0.99 1.06
CA ILE A 43 18.68 2.30 1.42
C ILE A 43 20.16 2.16 1.80
N ALA A 44 20.50 1.13 2.59
CA ALA A 44 21.89 0.89 2.97
C ALA A 44 22.79 0.59 1.76
N LEU A 45 22.33 -0.26 0.83
CA LEU A 45 23.05 -0.59 -0.40
C LEU A 45 23.27 0.65 -1.29
N VAL A 46 22.23 1.48 -1.43
CA VAL A 46 22.32 2.76 -2.15
C VAL A 46 23.32 3.69 -1.45
N HIS A 47 23.29 3.79 -0.12
CA HIS A 47 24.19 4.66 0.62
C HIS A 47 25.67 4.23 0.49
N LEU A 48 25.92 2.92 0.46
CA LEU A 48 27.24 2.32 0.24
C LEU A 48 27.79 2.50 -1.19
N GLY A 49 26.99 3.03 -2.13
CA GLY A 49 27.44 3.20 -3.52
C GLY A 49 27.28 1.97 -4.40
N VAL A 50 26.67 0.89 -3.89
CA VAL A 50 26.54 -0.37 -4.63
C VAL A 50 25.42 -0.25 -5.65
N ALA A 51 25.77 -0.36 -6.94
CA ALA A 51 24.82 -0.47 -8.06
C ALA A 51 23.60 0.48 -7.99
N LYS A 52 23.84 1.74 -7.58
CA LYS A 52 22.79 2.72 -7.27
C LYS A 52 21.70 2.81 -8.35
N GLU A 53 22.09 2.98 -9.61
CA GLU A 53 21.12 3.13 -10.70
C GLU A 53 20.24 1.90 -10.87
N ILE A 54 20.82 0.70 -10.85
CA ILE A 54 20.07 -0.56 -10.97
C ILE A 54 19.06 -0.67 -9.83
N ILE A 55 19.48 -0.36 -8.60
CA ILE A 55 18.60 -0.40 -7.43
C ILE A 55 17.48 0.63 -7.55
N HIS A 56 17.78 1.87 -7.95
CA HIS A 56 16.78 2.91 -8.14
C HIS A 56 15.75 2.53 -9.21
N THR A 57 16.19 1.98 -10.36
CA THR A 57 15.30 1.55 -11.44
C THR A 57 14.42 0.38 -11.01
N LEU A 58 14.99 -0.65 -10.36
CA LEU A 58 14.21 -1.79 -9.87
C LEU A 58 13.19 -1.37 -8.82
N PHE A 59 13.62 -0.54 -7.86
CA PHE A 59 12.75 -0.07 -6.80
C PHE A 59 11.64 0.84 -7.34
N GLY A 60 11.97 1.77 -8.23
CA GLY A 60 11.01 2.62 -8.92
C GLY A 60 10.01 1.80 -9.75
N GLY A 61 10.48 0.78 -10.47
CA GLY A 61 9.63 -0.14 -11.22
C GLY A 61 8.68 -0.94 -10.33
N LEU A 62 9.14 -1.44 -9.19
CA LEU A 62 8.30 -2.14 -8.21
C LEU A 62 7.21 -1.21 -7.65
N VAL A 63 7.57 0.01 -7.26
CA VAL A 63 6.60 0.98 -6.74
C VAL A 63 5.58 1.37 -7.82
N ALA A 64 6.02 1.58 -9.07
CA ALA A 64 5.13 1.86 -10.19
C ALA A 64 4.15 0.69 -10.43
N MET A 65 4.64 -0.55 -10.42
CA MET A 65 3.80 -1.74 -10.55
C MET A 65 2.72 -1.79 -9.45
N LEU A 66 3.11 -1.60 -8.18
CA LEU A 66 2.17 -1.62 -7.06
C LEU A 66 1.15 -0.47 -7.13
N ALA A 67 1.60 0.72 -7.54
CA ALA A 67 0.71 1.88 -7.71
C ALA A 67 -0.32 1.62 -8.82
N ILE A 68 0.10 1.06 -9.95
CA ILE A 68 -0.79 0.71 -11.07
C ILE A 68 -1.75 -0.39 -10.64
N ALA A 69 -1.25 -1.49 -10.07
CA ALA A 69 -2.07 -2.61 -9.64
C ALA A 69 -3.09 -2.19 -8.56
N GLY A 70 -2.65 -1.44 -7.56
CA GLY A 70 -3.50 -0.91 -6.49
C GLY A 70 -4.52 0.10 -7.01
N GLY A 71 -4.09 1.03 -7.88
CA GLY A 71 -4.98 2.01 -8.50
C GLY A 71 -6.06 1.36 -9.36
N LEU A 72 -5.70 0.35 -10.15
CA LEU A 72 -6.65 -0.43 -10.95
C LEU A 72 -7.58 -1.25 -10.06
N ALA A 73 -7.06 -1.93 -9.04
CA ALA A 73 -7.89 -2.71 -8.11
C ALA A 73 -8.91 -1.83 -7.38
N PHE A 74 -8.49 -0.63 -6.95
CA PHE A 74 -9.37 0.34 -6.31
C PHE A 74 -10.40 0.91 -7.29
N GLY A 75 -9.96 1.33 -8.49
CA GLY A 75 -10.83 1.88 -9.52
C GLY A 75 -11.87 0.87 -10.03
N LEU A 76 -11.46 -0.39 -10.23
CA LEU A 76 -12.37 -1.47 -10.63
C LEU A 76 -13.29 -1.90 -9.48
N GLY A 77 -12.79 -1.94 -8.24
CA GLY A 77 -13.59 -2.28 -7.06
C GLY A 77 -14.71 -1.28 -6.74
N GLY A 78 -14.54 0.00 -7.10
CA GLY A 78 -15.55 1.05 -6.96
C GLY A 78 -16.45 1.25 -8.18
N LYS A 79 -16.17 0.55 -9.29
CA LYS A 79 -16.79 0.80 -10.60
C LYS A 79 -18.32 0.76 -10.56
N ASP A 80 -18.89 -0.24 -9.89
CA ASP A 80 -20.35 -0.43 -9.85
C ASP A 80 -21.01 0.67 -9.01
N LYS A 81 -20.37 1.11 -7.93
CA LYS A 81 -20.89 2.20 -7.11
C LYS A 81 -20.82 3.55 -7.82
N ALA A 82 -19.72 3.78 -8.55
CA ALA A 82 -19.60 4.94 -9.42
C ALA A 82 -20.68 4.94 -10.50
N ARG A 83 -20.98 3.78 -11.09
CA ARG A 83 -22.05 3.63 -12.08
C ARG A 83 -23.42 3.98 -11.51
N GLU A 84 -23.78 3.45 -10.35
CA GLU A 84 -25.06 3.76 -9.68
C GLU A 84 -25.23 5.27 -9.43
N ILE A 85 -24.17 5.95 -9.01
CA ILE A 85 -24.20 7.41 -8.77
C ILE A 85 -24.41 8.17 -10.08
N LEU A 86 -23.70 7.77 -11.14
CA LEU A 86 -23.83 8.40 -12.46
C LEU A 86 -25.23 8.20 -13.05
N ASP A 87 -25.82 7.02 -12.87
CA ASP A 87 -27.17 6.72 -13.35
C ASP A 87 -28.22 7.57 -12.62
N LYS A 88 -28.09 7.78 -11.29
CA LYS A 88 -28.98 8.68 -10.53
C LYS A 88 -28.88 10.14 -10.97
N ILE A 89 -27.66 10.64 -11.16
CA ILE A 89 -27.44 12.01 -11.65
C ILE A 89 -28.08 12.17 -13.03
N LYS A 90 -27.96 11.15 -13.88
CA LYS A 90 -28.59 11.14 -15.21
C LYS A 90 -30.10 11.24 -15.08
N GLU A 91 -30.73 10.40 -14.26
CA GLU A 91 -32.18 10.44 -14.02
C GLU A 91 -32.65 11.81 -13.49
N ASP A 92 -31.96 12.38 -12.50
CA ASP A 92 -32.32 13.69 -11.92
C ASP A 92 -32.26 14.84 -12.94
N ILE A 93 -31.32 14.78 -13.88
CA ILE A 93 -31.18 15.78 -14.94
C ILE A 93 -32.31 15.65 -15.98
N PHE A 94 -32.67 14.42 -16.36
CA PHE A 94 -33.70 14.18 -17.39
C PHE A 94 -35.13 14.16 -16.83
N ALA A 95 -35.33 13.98 -15.53
CA ALA A 95 -36.65 14.03 -14.89
C ALA A 95 -37.17 15.46 -14.66
N LYS A 96 -36.41 16.49 -15.06
CA LYS A 96 -36.75 17.91 -14.87
C LYS A 96 -37.33 18.59 -16.12
N GLU A 97 -37.77 17.82 -17.12
CA GLU A 97 -38.62 18.27 -18.23
C GLU A 97 -39.99 17.59 -18.15
#